data_AF-A0A7J9GEI1-F1
#
_entry.id   AF-A0A7J9GEI1-F1
#
_cell.length_a   1.000
_cell.length_b   1.000
_cell.length_c   1.000
_cell.angle_alpha   90.00
_cell.angle_beta   90.00
_cell.angle_gamma   90.00
#
_symmetry.space_group_name_H-M   'P 1'
#
loop_
_entity.id
_entity.type
_entity.pdbx_description
1 polymer ?
#
loop_
_entity_poly.entity_id
_entity_poly.type
_entity_poly.pdbx_seq_one_letter_code
_entity_poly.pdbx_strand_id
1 'polypeptide(L)'
;MKSLYQQQRCFLLLNVNFLRRLFFSDQSRISKKGDPSMKWPSPSSSPLSNTRPHPTPTSGFSQNKISIISNLLKDPAITSSSSFESALDQTRVDPDPDLVQAIFERFDSSPKLLHNLFLWAEKKPGFESSATLFNSMINILGKARKFEDAWTLVLDRIDVGKDDSNLVSVNTFIILIRRYARAGMTQPAIRTFEFASCLDKICSSNDKSNLFEIILDSLCKEGHVGVASEYFSRKKETDLCWVPSIKVYNMLLNGWLRLRKLKHAEKLWLDMKKNGVSPSVVSYGTLIEGYCTMRRVERAMELVDEMKGVGIQPNLKVYNPIIDALGEAGRLKDALVMMGRVLFCELSPDISTYNSLVKGYCKSKDLAGASKILKMMISRGCIPTTTTYNYFFRYFLKFRKIEEAMNLYTKIIQSGHTPDRLTYQVLLKLLCEEERLDLAVQVSKEMMVRGYDRDLASSTMLVHLLCKMHRFEDAFREFEDMIQRGLAPQYLTFQRMNDELKKRGMTKMASKLCGIMSSIHSSKKLPSTYGGDEDSSQARRTSIRQLPDMLKTCNDPRELVKHRFLSENAVSRAGQLIEIIKKRAKETSMNS
;
A
#
# COMPACT_ATOMS: atom_id res chain seq x y z
N MET A 1 -5.74 31.60 35.39
CA MET A 1 -6.12 31.07 34.06
C MET A 1 -6.50 32.14 33.02
N LYS A 2 -7.28 33.19 33.32
CA LYS A 2 -7.60 34.26 32.34
C LYS A 2 -6.40 35.16 31.96
N SER A 3 -5.44 35.37 32.87
CA SER A 3 -4.23 36.20 32.64
C SER A 3 -3.24 35.59 31.63
N LEU A 4 -2.98 34.28 31.69
CA LEU A 4 -2.12 33.55 30.74
C LEU A 4 -2.70 33.51 29.31
N TYR A 5 -4.01 33.40 29.19
CA TYR A 5 -4.71 33.42 27.89
C TYR A 5 -4.64 34.81 27.24
N GLN A 6 -4.67 35.88 28.04
CA GLN A 6 -4.58 37.27 27.57
C GLN A 6 -3.13 37.65 27.22
N GLN A 7 -2.13 37.15 27.97
CA GLN A 7 -0.71 37.26 27.61
C GLN A 7 -0.36 36.47 26.35
N GLN A 8 -0.87 35.25 26.17
CA GLN A 8 -0.68 34.48 24.93
C GLN A 8 -1.36 35.15 23.72
N ARG A 9 -2.56 35.73 23.90
CA ARG A 9 -3.27 36.42 22.81
C ARG A 9 -2.60 37.75 22.41
N CYS A 10 -2.04 38.48 23.38
CA CYS A 10 -1.21 39.66 23.10
C CYS A 10 0.13 39.28 22.46
N PHE A 11 0.76 38.17 22.87
CA PHE A 11 1.96 37.63 22.22
C PHE A 11 1.70 37.16 20.79
N LEU A 12 0.50 36.64 20.50
CA LEU A 12 0.07 36.25 19.15
C LEU A 12 -0.21 37.44 18.22
N LEU A 13 -0.72 38.56 18.75
CA LEU A 13 -0.97 39.79 17.97
C LEU A 13 0.32 40.58 17.69
N LEU A 14 1.23 40.66 18.68
CA LEU A 14 2.55 41.29 18.51
C LEU A 14 3.45 40.52 17.54
N ASN A 15 3.27 39.20 17.41
CA ASN A 15 4.06 38.36 16.52
C ASN A 15 3.60 38.33 15.06
N VAL A 16 2.44 38.87 14.69
CA VAL A 16 2.08 38.93 13.26
C VAL A 16 3.11 39.75 12.48
N ASN A 17 3.64 40.82 13.07
CA ASN A 17 4.70 41.64 12.47
C ASN A 17 6.09 40.97 12.53
N PHE A 18 6.40 40.24 13.61
CA PHE A 18 7.65 39.47 13.71
C PHE A 18 7.67 38.30 12.72
N LEU A 19 6.58 37.52 12.61
CA LEU A 19 6.39 36.48 11.61
C LEU A 19 6.39 37.08 10.19
N ARG A 20 5.80 38.27 9.98
CA ARG A 20 5.88 38.97 8.68
C ARG A 20 7.33 39.37 8.34
N ARG A 21 8.17 39.72 9.32
CA ARG A 21 9.60 39.97 9.09
C ARG A 21 10.41 38.67 8.93
N LEU A 22 10.10 37.62 9.69
CA LEU A 22 10.81 36.33 9.64
C LEU A 22 10.48 35.51 8.39
N PHE A 23 9.28 35.67 7.84
CA PHE A 23 8.78 34.92 6.69
C PHE A 23 8.55 35.79 5.44
N PHE A 24 8.47 37.13 5.54
CA PHE A 24 8.05 38.03 4.45
C PHE A 24 8.84 39.35 4.32
N SER A 25 10.11 39.43 4.74
CA SER A 25 10.91 40.66 4.69
C SER A 25 11.28 41.19 3.28
N ASP A 26 11.20 40.40 2.20
CA ASP A 26 11.44 40.93 0.84
C ASP A 26 10.12 41.34 0.15
N GLN A 27 9.63 42.55 0.46
CA GLN A 27 8.55 43.20 -0.29
C GLN A 27 9.07 44.21 -1.34
N SER A 28 10.38 44.31 -1.58
CA SER A 28 10.95 45.19 -2.60
C SER A 28 11.07 44.50 -3.97
N ARG A 29 9.94 44.05 -4.53
CA ARG A 29 9.71 43.87 -5.99
C ARG A 29 8.25 43.44 -6.21
N ILE A 30 7.35 44.40 -5.95
CA ILE A 30 5.99 44.36 -6.50
C ILE A 30 6.14 44.47 -8.03
N SER A 31 6.07 43.34 -8.73
CA SER A 31 5.97 43.35 -10.20
C SER A 31 4.55 43.70 -10.61
N LYS A 32 4.46 44.62 -11.56
CA LYS A 32 3.24 45.16 -12.15
C LYS A 32 2.44 44.05 -12.85
N LYS A 33 1.15 44.31 -13.05
CA LYS A 33 0.21 43.46 -13.79
C LYS A 33 0.72 43.27 -15.23
N GLY A 34 1.20 42.07 -15.58
CA GLY A 34 1.58 41.71 -16.96
C GLY A 34 2.95 41.04 -17.16
N ASP A 35 3.36 40.10 -16.32
CA ASP A 35 4.64 39.38 -16.48
C ASP A 35 4.40 37.86 -16.59
N PRO A 36 4.53 37.25 -17.78
CA PRO A 36 4.35 35.81 -17.98
C PRO A 36 5.70 35.10 -17.87
N SER A 37 6.07 34.66 -16.67
CA SER A 37 6.91 33.46 -16.46
C SER A 37 7.25 33.31 -14.98
N MET A 38 6.79 32.19 -14.43
CA MET A 38 7.18 31.77 -13.09
C MET A 38 8.68 31.43 -13.08
N LYS A 39 9.53 32.33 -12.56
CA LYS A 39 10.95 32.05 -12.34
C LYS A 39 11.12 31.12 -11.14
N TRP A 40 11.11 29.83 -11.44
CA TRP A 40 11.46 28.77 -10.49
C TRP A 40 12.91 28.94 -10.03
N PRO A 41 13.20 28.74 -8.73
CA PRO A 41 14.57 28.84 -8.22
C PRO A 41 15.46 27.77 -8.85
N SER A 42 16.65 28.17 -9.32
CA SER A 42 17.71 27.25 -9.76
C SER A 42 18.36 26.60 -8.52
N PRO A 43 18.58 25.28 -8.48
CA PRO A 43 19.25 24.66 -7.33
C PRO A 43 20.77 24.92 -7.36
N SER A 44 21.33 25.07 -6.16
CA SER A 44 22.75 25.27 -5.88
C SER A 44 23.60 24.05 -6.26
N SER A 45 24.68 24.29 -7.02
CA SER A 45 25.74 23.32 -7.29
C SER A 45 26.60 23.11 -6.05
N SER A 46 26.36 22.05 -5.29
CA SER A 46 27.32 21.50 -4.35
C SER A 46 27.32 19.97 -4.47
N PRO A 47 28.43 19.34 -4.86
CA PRO A 47 28.52 17.90 -4.95
C PRO A 47 28.66 17.35 -3.53
N LEU A 48 27.61 16.75 -2.98
CA LEU A 48 27.71 15.99 -1.74
C LEU A 48 27.36 14.54 -2.02
N SER A 49 28.45 13.77 -2.11
CA SER A 49 28.54 12.33 -1.93
C SER A 49 27.71 11.90 -0.73
N ASN A 50 26.56 11.28 -0.98
CA ASN A 50 25.87 10.44 -0.03
C ASN A 50 25.09 9.37 -0.79
N THR A 51 25.81 8.61 -1.61
CA THR A 51 25.43 7.23 -1.89
C THR A 51 25.71 6.43 -0.62
N ARG A 52 24.66 6.04 0.11
CA ARG A 52 24.73 4.73 0.77
C ARG A 52 25.08 3.73 -0.32
N PRO A 53 26.08 2.85 -0.12
CA PRO A 53 26.33 1.80 -1.09
C PRO A 53 25.06 0.96 -1.14
N HIS A 54 24.34 1.05 -2.26
CA HIS A 54 23.65 -0.13 -2.76
C HIS A 54 24.71 -1.25 -2.78
N PRO A 55 24.41 -2.47 -2.31
CA PRO A 55 25.31 -3.58 -2.59
C PRO A 55 25.45 -3.61 -4.11
N THR A 56 26.63 -3.24 -4.60
CA THR A 56 27.01 -3.44 -5.99
C THR A 56 26.91 -4.94 -6.21
N PRO A 57 25.97 -5.44 -7.03
CA PRO A 57 25.98 -6.84 -7.39
C PRO A 57 27.25 -7.02 -8.21
N THR A 58 28.07 -7.96 -7.77
CA THR A 58 29.08 -8.57 -8.61
C THR A 58 28.50 -8.84 -10.01
N SER A 59 29.20 -8.31 -11.02
CA SER A 59 29.18 -8.69 -12.44
C SER A 59 28.00 -8.21 -13.30
N GLY A 60 28.31 -7.52 -14.41
CA GLY A 60 27.38 -7.30 -15.52
C GLY A 60 26.79 -8.59 -16.12
N PHE A 61 27.31 -9.76 -15.72
CA PHE A 61 26.79 -11.08 -16.04
C PHE A 61 25.42 -11.33 -15.40
N SER A 62 25.19 -10.89 -14.16
CA SER A 62 23.90 -11.03 -13.46
C SER A 62 22.81 -10.18 -14.11
N GLN A 63 23.15 -8.96 -14.53
CA GLN A 63 22.21 -8.06 -15.20
C GLN A 63 21.78 -8.57 -16.59
N ASN A 64 22.69 -9.24 -17.31
CA ASN A 64 22.37 -9.93 -18.55
C ASN A 64 21.41 -11.10 -18.31
N LYS A 65 21.67 -11.96 -17.31
CA LYS A 65 20.75 -13.05 -16.93
C LYS A 65 19.35 -12.54 -16.56
N ILE A 66 19.27 -11.47 -15.76
CA ILE A 66 18.00 -10.81 -15.41
C ILE A 66 17.29 -10.33 -16.68
N SER A 67 18.01 -9.70 -17.62
CA SER A 67 17.42 -9.19 -18.86
C SER A 67 16.87 -10.30 -19.76
N ILE A 68 17.56 -11.45 -19.85
CA ILE A 68 17.13 -12.62 -20.62
C ILE A 68 15.80 -13.15 -20.07
N ILE A 69 15.73 -13.42 -18.77
CA ILE A 69 14.51 -13.93 -18.15
C ILE A 69 13.41 -12.86 -18.16
N SER A 70 13.75 -11.58 -17.97
CA SER A 70 12.80 -10.47 -18.05
C SER A 70 12.17 -10.33 -19.43
N ASN A 71 12.95 -10.55 -20.49
CA ASN A 71 12.45 -10.51 -21.87
C ASN A 71 11.56 -11.72 -22.15
N LEU A 72 11.92 -12.90 -21.65
CA LEU A 72 11.08 -14.10 -21.74
C LEU A 72 9.75 -13.93 -21.01
N LEU A 73 9.75 -13.33 -19.82
CA LEU A 73 8.54 -13.02 -19.05
C LEU A 73 7.63 -11.99 -19.73
N LYS A 74 8.19 -11.19 -20.66
CA LYS A 74 7.45 -10.23 -21.48
C LYS A 74 7.00 -10.82 -22.82
N ASP A 75 7.44 -12.03 -23.18
CA ASP A 75 7.09 -12.66 -24.46
C ASP A 75 5.66 -13.23 -24.41
N PRO A 76 4.72 -12.71 -25.22
CA PRO A 76 3.34 -13.20 -25.32
C PRO A 76 3.19 -14.68 -25.66
N ALA A 77 4.10 -15.24 -26.45
CA ALA A 77 3.91 -16.52 -27.12
C ALA A 77 4.16 -17.74 -26.21
N ILE A 78 4.84 -17.53 -25.08
CA ILE A 78 5.46 -18.60 -24.29
C ILE A 78 4.73 -18.89 -22.97
N THR A 79 3.78 -18.04 -22.56
CA THR A 79 3.17 -18.01 -21.20
C THR A 79 2.11 -19.08 -20.92
N SER A 80 1.88 -20.04 -21.83
CA SER A 80 1.07 -21.23 -21.55
C SER A 80 1.88 -22.28 -20.78
N SER A 81 1.29 -22.92 -19.77
CA SER A 81 2.04 -23.57 -18.67
C SER A 81 3.06 -24.66 -19.07
N SER A 82 2.88 -25.36 -20.19
CA SER A 82 3.84 -26.37 -20.68
C SER A 82 4.92 -25.81 -21.60
N SER A 83 4.66 -24.72 -22.33
CA SER A 83 5.67 -24.04 -23.16
C SER A 83 6.63 -23.21 -22.31
N PHE A 84 6.17 -22.72 -21.16
CA PHE A 84 6.93 -21.82 -20.30
C PHE A 84 8.14 -22.48 -19.63
N GLU A 85 7.98 -23.67 -19.05
CA GLU A 85 9.11 -24.42 -18.47
C GLU A 85 10.13 -24.81 -19.55
N SER A 86 9.66 -25.26 -20.72
CA SER A 86 10.54 -25.61 -21.85
C SER A 86 11.32 -24.41 -22.39
N ALA A 87 10.70 -23.24 -22.45
CA ALA A 87 11.39 -22.02 -22.89
C ALA A 87 12.39 -21.51 -21.86
N LEU A 88 12.11 -21.66 -20.56
CA LEU A 88 13.09 -21.39 -19.51
C LEU A 88 14.30 -22.33 -19.63
N ASP A 89 14.08 -23.62 -19.90
CA ASP A 89 15.16 -24.59 -20.13
C ASP A 89 16.04 -24.22 -21.33
N GLN A 90 15.43 -23.67 -22.39
CA GLN A 90 16.15 -23.20 -23.58
C GLN A 90 17.04 -21.98 -23.31
N THR A 91 16.79 -21.21 -22.23
CA THR A 91 17.65 -20.06 -21.88
C THR A 91 19.04 -20.46 -21.38
N ARG A 92 19.23 -21.72 -20.95
CA ARG A 92 20.46 -22.23 -20.31
C ARG A 92 20.95 -21.38 -19.13
N VAL A 93 20.05 -20.62 -18.50
CA VAL A 93 20.36 -19.85 -17.30
C VAL A 93 20.09 -20.73 -16.09
N ASP A 94 21.14 -21.07 -15.35
CA ASP A 94 20.99 -21.74 -14.06
C ASP A 94 20.36 -20.77 -13.04
N PRO A 95 19.25 -21.15 -12.39
CA PRO A 95 18.65 -20.31 -11.38
C PRO A 95 19.51 -20.30 -10.11
N ASP A 96 19.75 -19.10 -9.60
CA ASP A 96 20.23 -18.88 -8.24
C ASP A 96 19.18 -18.06 -7.46
N PRO A 97 19.13 -18.16 -6.11
CA PRO A 97 18.09 -17.48 -5.33
C PRO A 97 18.07 -15.95 -5.50
N ASP A 98 19.22 -15.32 -5.70
CA ASP A 98 19.35 -13.86 -5.84
C ASP A 98 18.82 -13.37 -7.19
N LEU A 99 19.07 -14.13 -8.25
CA LEU A 99 18.52 -13.90 -9.59
C LEU A 99 16.99 -13.95 -9.57
N VAL A 100 16.41 -14.98 -8.94
CA VAL A 100 14.95 -15.13 -8.84
C VAL A 100 14.34 -14.01 -7.98
N GLN A 101 14.99 -13.65 -6.87
CA GLN A 101 14.57 -12.55 -6.01
C GLN A 101 14.56 -11.20 -6.76
N ALA A 102 15.60 -10.91 -7.56
CA ALA A 102 15.67 -9.69 -8.38
C ALA A 102 14.56 -9.62 -9.44
N ILE A 103 14.12 -10.76 -9.96
CA ILE A 103 13.00 -10.83 -10.91
C ILE A 103 11.66 -10.57 -10.18
N PHE A 104 11.48 -11.09 -8.97
CA PHE A 104 10.26 -10.86 -8.19
C PHE A 104 10.02 -9.38 -7.88
N GLU A 105 11.09 -8.63 -7.63
CA GLU A 105 11.02 -7.18 -7.39
C GLU A 105 10.61 -6.38 -8.62
N ARG A 106 10.87 -6.89 -9.83
CA ARG A 106 10.58 -6.21 -11.11
C ARG A 106 9.21 -6.54 -11.67
N PHE A 107 8.69 -7.75 -11.41
CA PHE A 107 7.45 -8.27 -12.00
C PHE A 107 6.36 -8.54 -10.95
N ASP A 108 6.36 -7.80 -9.85
CA ASP A 108 5.48 -8.00 -8.68
C ASP A 108 3.96 -7.99 -8.99
N SER A 109 3.60 -7.52 -10.18
CA SER A 109 2.24 -7.38 -10.69
C SER A 109 1.76 -8.60 -11.48
N SER A 110 2.63 -9.59 -11.72
CA SER A 110 2.38 -10.80 -12.52
C SER A 110 2.54 -12.11 -11.72
N PRO A 111 1.68 -12.39 -10.72
CA PRO A 111 1.92 -13.44 -9.71
C PRO A 111 1.93 -14.88 -10.26
N LYS A 112 1.20 -15.18 -11.34
CA LYS A 112 1.19 -16.51 -11.94
C LYS A 112 2.53 -16.87 -12.59
N LEU A 113 3.12 -15.92 -13.32
CA LEU A 113 4.43 -16.11 -13.97
C LEU A 113 5.52 -16.33 -12.93
N LEU A 114 5.49 -15.54 -11.84
CA LEU A 114 6.44 -15.68 -10.73
C LEU A 114 6.29 -17.01 -9.99
N HIS A 115 5.06 -17.50 -9.78
CA HIS A 115 4.82 -18.81 -9.16
C HIS A 115 5.39 -19.97 -9.99
N ASN A 116 5.16 -19.95 -11.30
CA ASN A 116 5.69 -20.98 -12.20
C ASN A 116 7.22 -20.93 -12.27
N LEU A 117 7.82 -19.73 -12.31
CA LEU A 117 9.27 -19.55 -12.29
C LEU A 117 9.89 -20.15 -11.01
N PHE A 118 9.26 -19.96 -9.86
CA PHE A 118 9.73 -20.50 -8.59
C PHE A 118 9.68 -22.03 -8.55
N LEU A 119 8.54 -22.62 -8.94
CA LEU A 119 8.41 -24.08 -8.99
C LEU A 119 9.39 -24.69 -10.00
N TRP A 120 9.65 -24.03 -11.13
CA TRP A 120 10.67 -24.45 -12.08
C TRP A 120 12.08 -24.39 -11.46
N ALA A 121 12.42 -23.32 -10.75
CA ALA A 121 13.71 -23.17 -10.09
C ALA A 121 13.93 -24.25 -9.01
N GLU A 122 12.91 -24.55 -8.20
CA GLU A 122 12.97 -25.61 -7.17
C GLU A 122 13.16 -27.02 -7.76
N LYS A 123 12.78 -27.26 -9.02
CA LYS A 123 13.01 -28.55 -9.70
C LYS A 123 14.45 -28.72 -10.20
N LYS A 124 15.28 -27.67 -10.21
CA LYS A 124 16.65 -27.74 -10.76
C LYS A 124 17.64 -28.35 -9.75
N PRO A 125 18.53 -29.24 -10.22
CA PRO A 125 19.54 -29.84 -9.34
C PRO A 125 20.50 -28.75 -8.83
N GLY A 126 20.76 -28.74 -7.52
CA GLY A 126 21.64 -27.76 -6.86
C GLY A 126 20.99 -26.43 -6.50
N PHE A 127 19.70 -26.24 -6.78
CA PHE A 127 18.97 -25.06 -6.31
C PHE A 127 18.49 -25.27 -4.87
N GLU A 128 18.89 -24.37 -3.98
CA GLU A 128 18.41 -24.32 -2.60
C GLU A 128 17.63 -23.02 -2.36
N SER A 129 16.34 -23.16 -2.07
CA SER A 129 15.48 -22.03 -1.71
C SER A 129 15.99 -21.38 -0.43
N SER A 130 16.20 -20.06 -0.45
CA SER A 130 16.48 -19.30 0.77
C SER A 130 15.18 -18.93 1.49
N ALA A 131 15.23 -18.72 2.82
CA ALA A 131 14.06 -18.28 3.59
C ALA A 131 13.51 -16.92 3.10
N THR A 132 14.37 -16.05 2.55
CA THR A 132 13.98 -14.76 1.96
C THR A 132 13.19 -14.96 0.68
N LEU A 133 13.69 -15.80 -0.23
CA LEU A 133 13.00 -16.12 -1.48
C LEU A 133 11.67 -16.85 -1.24
N PHE A 134 11.65 -17.82 -0.32
CA PHE A 134 10.43 -18.52 0.08
C PHE A 134 9.37 -17.55 0.62
N ASN A 135 9.76 -16.65 1.53
CA ASN A 135 8.87 -15.62 2.06
C ASN A 135 8.38 -14.66 0.96
N SER A 136 9.22 -14.30 -0.02
CA SER A 136 8.82 -13.51 -1.18
C SER A 136 7.75 -14.23 -2.02
N MET A 137 7.88 -15.54 -2.24
CA MET A 137 6.87 -16.34 -2.93
C MET A 137 5.53 -16.37 -2.17
N ILE A 138 5.56 -16.68 -0.87
CA ILE A 138 4.34 -16.64 -0.02
C ILE A 138 3.67 -15.26 -0.07
N ASN A 139 4.48 -14.20 -0.07
CA ASN A 139 3.99 -12.82 -0.18
C ASN A 139 3.32 -12.53 -1.55
N ILE A 140 3.85 -13.07 -2.65
CA ILE A 140 3.28 -12.96 -4.00
C ILE A 140 1.96 -13.73 -4.11
N LEU A 141 1.93 -15.00 -3.65
CA LEU A 141 0.71 -15.81 -3.63
C LEU A 141 -0.37 -15.18 -2.78
N GLY A 142 -0.01 -14.66 -1.60
CA GLY A 142 -0.91 -13.88 -0.75
C GLY A 142 -1.41 -12.59 -1.43
N LYS A 143 -0.58 -11.88 -2.20
CA LYS A 143 -0.99 -10.69 -3.00
C LYS A 143 -2.02 -11.10 -4.06
N ALA A 144 -1.85 -12.28 -4.66
CA ALA A 144 -2.76 -12.86 -5.65
C ALA A 144 -4.00 -13.54 -5.06
N ARG A 145 -4.15 -13.55 -3.71
CA ARG A 145 -5.21 -14.27 -2.97
C ARG A 145 -5.23 -15.78 -3.22
N LYS A 146 -4.10 -16.36 -3.61
CA LYS A 146 -3.89 -17.81 -3.77
C LYS A 146 -3.42 -18.40 -2.44
N PHE A 147 -4.27 -18.30 -1.43
CA PHE A 147 -3.92 -18.68 -0.05
C PHE A 147 -3.80 -20.19 0.16
N GLU A 148 -4.55 -20.98 -0.60
CA GLU A 148 -4.43 -22.45 -0.60
C GLU A 148 -3.06 -22.87 -1.11
N ASP A 149 -2.65 -22.40 -2.29
CA ASP A 149 -1.30 -22.63 -2.85
C ASP A 149 -0.20 -22.24 -1.83
N ALA A 150 -0.38 -21.12 -1.12
CA ALA A 150 0.57 -20.66 -0.10
C ALA A 150 0.62 -21.58 1.14
N TRP A 151 -0.53 -22.07 1.62
CA TRP A 151 -0.57 -22.99 2.76
C TRP A 151 -0.07 -24.38 2.40
N THR A 152 -0.32 -24.88 1.19
CA THR A 152 0.28 -26.13 0.70
C THR A 152 1.81 -26.04 0.78
N LEU A 153 2.40 -24.97 0.24
CA LEU A 153 3.85 -24.74 0.35
C LEU A 153 4.35 -24.66 1.80
N VAL A 154 3.61 -24.03 2.70
CA VAL A 154 4.02 -23.92 4.11
C VAL A 154 3.91 -25.27 4.84
N LEU A 155 2.82 -26.00 4.65
CA LEU A 155 2.58 -27.28 5.32
C LEU A 155 3.53 -28.38 4.81
N ASP A 156 3.79 -28.44 3.51
CA ASP A 156 4.77 -29.37 2.91
C ASP A 156 6.18 -29.22 3.51
N ARG A 157 6.50 -28.04 4.05
CA ARG A 157 7.81 -27.73 4.64
C ARG A 157 7.83 -27.84 6.17
N ILE A 158 6.68 -27.87 6.82
CA ILE A 158 6.55 -28.11 8.28
C ILE A 158 6.53 -29.62 8.59
N ASP A 159 6.06 -30.46 7.66
CA ASP A 159 5.79 -31.88 7.91
C ASP A 159 6.98 -32.84 7.65
N VAL A 160 8.07 -32.35 7.06
CA VAL A 160 9.25 -33.20 6.78
C VAL A 160 10.23 -33.10 7.95
N GLY A 161 10.26 -34.13 8.79
CA GLY A 161 11.25 -34.33 9.86
C GLY A 161 12.69 -34.56 9.38
N LYS A 162 13.12 -33.90 8.31
CA LYS A 162 14.53 -33.75 7.97
C LYS A 162 15.02 -32.44 8.58
N ASP A 163 15.83 -32.59 9.62
CA ASP A 163 16.79 -31.56 10.01
C ASP A 163 17.53 -31.09 8.75
N ASP A 164 17.30 -29.82 8.34
CA ASP A 164 18.32 -28.90 7.81
C ASP A 164 17.77 -27.67 7.04
N SER A 165 16.46 -27.54 6.78
CA SER A 165 15.94 -26.33 6.12
C SER A 165 14.94 -25.55 6.98
N ASN A 166 15.45 -24.59 7.77
CA ASN A 166 14.68 -23.59 8.53
C ASN A 166 13.99 -22.55 7.60
N LEU A 167 13.33 -22.99 6.52
CA LEU A 167 12.71 -22.10 5.54
C LEU A 167 11.46 -21.41 6.09
N VAL A 168 10.66 -22.14 6.86
CA VAL A 168 9.48 -21.59 7.53
C VAL A 168 9.91 -20.95 8.85
N SER A 169 9.66 -19.66 8.96
CA SER A 169 10.02 -18.86 10.13
C SER A 169 8.82 -18.08 10.65
N VAL A 170 8.96 -17.44 11.81
CA VAL A 170 7.98 -16.48 12.34
C VAL A 170 7.59 -15.45 11.27
N ASN A 171 8.54 -15.03 10.43
CA ASN A 171 8.29 -14.09 9.33
C ASN A 171 7.29 -14.62 8.29
N THR A 172 7.27 -15.93 8.02
CA THR A 172 6.31 -16.57 7.12
C THR A 172 4.87 -16.37 7.62
N PHE A 173 4.64 -16.59 8.91
CA PHE A 173 3.33 -16.37 9.54
C PHE A 173 2.97 -14.88 9.59
N ILE A 174 3.93 -13.98 9.83
CA ILE A 174 3.74 -12.53 9.76
C ILE A 174 3.24 -12.12 8.37
N ILE A 175 3.83 -12.66 7.30
CA ILE A 175 3.42 -12.39 5.92
C ILE A 175 1.99 -12.87 5.68
N LEU A 176 1.67 -14.11 6.07
CA LEU A 176 0.31 -14.66 5.92
C LEU A 176 -0.73 -13.85 6.69
N ILE A 177 -0.47 -13.52 7.95
CA ILE A 177 -1.36 -12.68 8.79
C ILE A 177 -1.63 -11.34 8.09
N ARG A 178 -0.58 -10.65 7.62
CA ARG A 178 -0.72 -9.37 6.92
C ARG A 178 -1.48 -9.52 5.60
N ARG A 179 -1.30 -10.63 4.87
CA ARG A 179 -1.99 -10.89 3.60
C ARG A 179 -3.46 -11.24 3.80
N TYR A 180 -3.80 -12.04 4.80
CA TYR A 180 -5.19 -12.31 5.18
C TYR A 180 -5.92 -11.04 5.64
N ALA A 181 -5.26 -10.22 6.49
CA ALA A 181 -5.82 -8.94 6.91
C ALA A 181 -6.14 -8.04 5.70
N ARG A 182 -5.20 -7.90 4.75
CA ARG A 182 -5.38 -7.13 3.50
C ARG A 182 -6.48 -7.68 2.59
N ALA A 183 -6.70 -8.99 2.63
CA ALA A 183 -7.80 -9.63 1.89
C ALA A 183 -9.16 -9.46 2.59
N GLY A 184 -9.19 -8.90 3.80
CA GLY A 184 -10.39 -8.78 4.63
C GLY A 184 -10.80 -10.08 5.32
N MET A 185 -9.93 -11.08 5.32
CA MET A 185 -10.14 -12.40 5.89
C MET A 185 -9.67 -12.42 7.35
N THR A 186 -10.44 -11.80 8.24
CA THR A 186 -10.04 -11.56 9.63
C THR A 186 -9.89 -12.85 10.45
N GLN A 187 -10.83 -13.79 10.33
CA GLN A 187 -10.79 -15.05 11.08
C GLN A 187 -9.61 -15.96 10.65
N PRO A 188 -9.33 -16.16 9.34
CA PRO A 188 -8.12 -16.85 8.91
C PRO A 188 -6.81 -16.21 9.42
N ALA A 189 -6.76 -14.87 9.52
CA ALA A 189 -5.60 -14.18 10.09
C ALA A 189 -5.40 -14.53 11.59
N ILE A 190 -6.48 -14.53 12.38
CA ILE A 190 -6.45 -14.91 13.81
C ILE A 190 -6.04 -16.39 13.96
N ARG A 191 -6.63 -17.28 13.15
CA ARG A 191 -6.27 -18.71 13.17
C ARG A 191 -4.82 -18.96 12.77
N THR A 192 -4.28 -18.18 11.85
CA THR A 192 -2.85 -18.25 11.49
C THR A 192 -1.97 -17.92 12.69
N PHE A 193 -2.34 -16.89 13.47
CA PHE A 193 -1.65 -16.56 14.72
C PHE A 193 -1.78 -17.68 15.77
N GLU A 194 -2.99 -18.19 15.98
CA GLU A 194 -3.25 -19.26 16.95
C GLU A 194 -2.47 -20.54 16.59
N PHE A 195 -2.48 -20.92 15.31
CA PHE A 195 -1.68 -22.04 14.79
C PHE A 195 -0.18 -21.82 15.00
N ALA A 196 0.36 -20.67 14.60
CA ALA A 196 1.78 -20.34 14.80
C ALA A 196 2.16 -20.37 16.29
N SER A 197 1.26 -19.91 17.16
CA SER A 197 1.47 -19.90 18.62
C SER A 197 1.48 -21.29 19.25
N CYS A 198 0.94 -22.31 18.57
CA CYS A 198 1.01 -23.71 18.99
C CYS A 198 2.31 -24.41 18.55
N LEU A 199 3.11 -23.80 17.67
CA LEU A 199 4.36 -24.37 17.17
C LEU A 199 5.55 -23.91 18.00
N ASP A 200 5.73 -24.50 19.19
CA ASP A 200 6.82 -24.14 20.12
C ASP A 200 8.22 -24.35 19.55
N LYS A 201 8.38 -25.22 18.54
CA LYS A 201 9.64 -25.40 17.81
C LYS A 201 10.05 -24.19 16.97
N ILE A 202 9.10 -23.34 16.58
CA ILE A 202 9.29 -22.21 15.66
C ILE A 202 9.10 -20.86 16.39
N CYS A 203 8.16 -20.77 17.32
CA CYS A 203 7.81 -19.52 17.99
C CYS A 203 8.18 -19.55 19.48
N SER A 204 9.12 -18.71 19.90
CA SER A 204 9.39 -18.45 21.32
C SER A 204 8.25 -17.68 21.99
N SER A 205 8.25 -17.59 23.33
CA SER A 205 7.27 -16.78 24.08
C SER A 205 7.25 -15.31 23.62
N ASN A 206 8.42 -14.75 23.35
CA ASN A 206 8.55 -13.39 22.83
C ASN A 206 7.94 -13.27 21.42
N ASP A 207 8.11 -14.28 20.57
CA ASP A 207 7.52 -14.31 19.23
C ASP A 207 5.99 -14.38 19.29
N LYS A 208 5.41 -15.10 20.26
CA LYS A 208 3.96 -15.13 20.46
C LYS A 208 3.43 -13.74 20.82
N SER A 209 4.11 -13.00 21.69
CA SER A 209 3.77 -11.61 22.02
C SER A 209 3.88 -10.69 20.81
N ASN A 210 4.97 -10.79 20.06
CA ASN A 210 5.19 -10.02 18.83
C ASN A 210 4.14 -10.34 17.75
N LEU A 211 3.81 -11.62 17.54
CA LEU A 211 2.77 -12.04 16.60
C LEU A 211 1.39 -11.53 17.02
N PHE A 212 1.09 -11.49 18.33
CA PHE A 212 -0.13 -10.88 18.85
C PHE A 212 -0.21 -9.38 18.56
N GLU A 213 0.90 -8.64 18.73
CA GLU A 213 0.96 -7.24 18.29
C GLU A 213 0.72 -7.17 16.76
N ILE A 214 1.39 -7.99 15.97
CA ILE A 214 1.29 -7.97 14.49
C ILE A 214 -0.13 -8.26 13.99
N ILE A 215 -0.87 -9.21 14.57
CA ILE A 215 -2.26 -9.47 14.17
C ILE A 215 -3.14 -8.25 14.45
N LEU A 216 -3.01 -7.63 15.64
CA LEU A 216 -3.76 -6.41 15.97
C LEU A 216 -3.40 -5.25 15.04
N ASP A 217 -2.11 -5.04 14.77
CA ASP A 217 -1.63 -3.99 13.86
C ASP A 217 -2.18 -4.20 12.46
N SER A 218 -2.09 -5.43 11.95
CA SER A 218 -2.53 -5.80 10.61
C SER A 218 -4.04 -5.59 10.46
N LEU A 219 -4.85 -6.09 11.41
CA LEU A 219 -6.30 -5.89 11.38
C LEU A 219 -6.68 -4.41 11.50
N CYS A 220 -6.01 -3.64 12.36
CA CYS A 220 -6.27 -2.20 12.51
C CYS A 220 -5.91 -1.43 11.23
N LYS A 221 -4.78 -1.76 10.60
CA LYS A 221 -4.31 -1.06 9.39
C LYS A 221 -5.23 -1.23 8.20
N GLU A 222 -5.90 -2.39 8.13
CA GLU A 222 -6.82 -2.76 7.05
C GLU A 222 -8.30 -2.39 7.39
N GLY A 223 -8.54 -1.74 8.53
CA GLY A 223 -9.85 -1.21 8.90
C GLY A 223 -10.76 -2.20 9.65
N HIS A 224 -10.25 -3.39 10.01
CA HIS A 224 -10.98 -4.40 10.78
C HIS A 224 -10.82 -4.22 12.30
N VAL A 225 -10.87 -2.97 12.75
CA VAL A 225 -10.57 -2.57 14.13
C VAL A 225 -11.58 -3.15 15.13
N GLY A 226 -12.84 -3.32 14.73
CA GLY A 226 -13.86 -3.95 15.58
C GLY A 226 -13.47 -5.38 15.99
N VAL A 227 -13.02 -6.19 15.03
CA VAL A 227 -12.56 -7.56 15.29
C VAL A 227 -11.27 -7.56 16.11
N ALA A 228 -10.33 -6.65 15.81
CA ALA A 228 -9.11 -6.49 16.61
C ALA A 228 -9.41 -6.12 18.06
N SER A 229 -10.36 -5.21 18.29
CA SER A 229 -10.79 -4.77 19.61
C SER A 229 -11.52 -5.87 20.37
N GLU A 230 -12.34 -6.67 19.70
CA GLU A 230 -13.01 -7.83 20.30
C GLU A 230 -11.97 -8.89 20.71
N TYR A 231 -11.00 -9.18 19.85
CA TYR A 231 -9.91 -10.10 20.15
C TYR A 231 -9.05 -9.63 21.34
N PHE A 232 -8.77 -8.33 21.38
CA PHE A 232 -8.10 -7.66 22.49
C PHE A 232 -8.87 -7.82 23.81
N SER A 233 -10.17 -7.51 23.81
CA SER A 233 -11.03 -7.68 25.00
C SER A 233 -11.08 -9.14 25.45
N ARG A 234 -11.25 -10.08 24.51
CA ARG A 234 -11.25 -11.51 24.80
C ARG A 234 -9.96 -11.95 25.49
N LYS A 235 -8.79 -11.50 25.01
CA LYS A 235 -7.51 -11.81 25.66
C LYS A 235 -7.45 -11.29 27.09
N LYS A 236 -7.93 -10.06 27.32
CA LYS A 236 -8.01 -9.43 28.66
C LYS A 236 -8.96 -10.17 29.60
N GLU A 237 -10.07 -10.72 29.08
CA GLU A 237 -11.03 -11.52 29.84
C GLU A 237 -10.47 -12.92 30.17
N THR A 238 -9.73 -13.54 29.25
CA THR A 238 -9.14 -14.87 29.46
C THR A 238 -7.88 -14.86 30.34
N ASP A 239 -7.12 -13.77 30.33
CA ASP A 239 -5.86 -13.63 31.07
C ASP A 239 -5.91 -12.34 31.90
N LEU A 240 -6.43 -12.46 33.13
CA LEU A 240 -6.63 -11.33 34.04
C LEU A 240 -5.31 -10.69 34.53
N CYS A 241 -4.19 -11.41 34.44
CA CYS A 241 -2.88 -10.93 34.84
C CYS A 241 -2.14 -10.22 33.69
N TRP A 242 -2.66 -10.32 32.46
CA TRP A 242 -2.06 -9.69 31.30
C TRP A 242 -2.28 -8.18 31.29
N VAL A 243 -1.18 -7.43 31.35
CA VAL A 243 -1.18 -5.98 31.17
C VAL A 243 -0.86 -5.67 29.72
N PRO A 244 -1.77 -5.05 28.94
CA PRO A 244 -1.48 -4.71 27.56
C PRO A 244 -0.38 -3.67 27.44
N SER A 245 0.48 -3.84 26.44
CA SER A 245 1.53 -2.87 26.14
C SER A 245 0.94 -1.56 25.62
N ILE A 246 1.67 -0.45 25.83
CA ILE A 246 1.34 0.85 25.22
C ILE A 246 1.22 0.79 23.70
N LYS A 247 1.97 -0.13 23.05
CA LYS A 247 1.92 -0.34 21.60
C LYS A 247 0.55 -0.84 21.17
N VAL A 248 0.01 -1.85 21.86
CA VAL A 248 -1.33 -2.41 21.59
C VAL A 248 -2.41 -1.33 21.69
N TYR A 249 -2.37 -0.49 22.73
CA TYR A 249 -3.28 0.64 22.87
C TYR A 249 -3.13 1.64 21.72
N ASN A 250 -1.91 2.05 21.37
CA ASN A 250 -1.67 3.00 20.29
C ASN A 250 -2.14 2.46 18.92
N MET A 251 -1.99 1.15 18.66
CA MET A 251 -2.44 0.51 17.43
C MET A 251 -3.97 0.53 17.29
N LEU A 252 -4.68 0.16 18.36
CA LEU A 252 -6.15 0.19 18.40
C LEU A 252 -6.69 1.63 18.36
N LEU A 253 -6.06 2.56 19.08
CA LEU A 253 -6.39 4.00 19.02
C LEU A 253 -6.26 4.53 17.59
N ASN A 254 -5.12 4.30 16.96
CA ASN A 254 -4.89 4.69 15.57
C ASN A 254 -5.93 4.05 14.63
N GLY A 255 -6.25 2.77 14.82
CA GLY A 255 -7.29 2.07 14.09
C GLY A 255 -8.65 2.77 14.19
N TRP A 256 -9.15 3.02 15.41
CA TRP A 256 -10.43 3.67 15.62
C TRP A 256 -10.48 5.10 15.06
N LEU A 257 -9.39 5.85 15.18
CA LEU A 257 -9.27 7.21 14.66
C LEU A 257 -9.26 7.22 13.13
N ARG A 258 -8.59 6.29 12.46
CA ARG A 258 -8.64 6.13 10.99
C ARG A 258 -10.04 5.79 10.49
N LEU A 259 -10.83 5.05 11.27
CA LEU A 259 -12.25 4.78 10.99
C LEU A 259 -13.20 5.91 11.40
N ARG A 260 -12.67 7.03 11.91
CA ARG A 260 -13.44 8.17 12.43
C ARG A 260 -14.41 7.81 13.56
N LYS A 261 -14.12 6.74 14.32
CA LYS A 261 -14.94 6.28 15.46
C LYS A 261 -14.42 6.88 16.77
N LEU A 262 -14.52 8.20 16.90
CA LEU A 262 -13.93 8.95 18.02
C LEU A 262 -14.39 8.45 19.40
N LYS A 263 -15.68 8.15 19.58
CA LYS A 263 -16.21 7.62 20.86
C LYS A 263 -15.49 6.34 21.33
N HIS A 264 -15.14 5.45 20.40
CA HIS A 264 -14.43 4.22 20.73
C HIS A 264 -12.97 4.52 21.10
N ALA A 265 -12.33 5.43 20.38
CA ALA A 265 -10.98 5.88 20.69
C ALA A 265 -10.91 6.58 22.07
N GLU A 266 -11.87 7.44 22.40
CA GLU A 266 -11.95 8.10 23.72
C GLU A 266 -12.20 7.09 24.84
N LYS A 267 -13.10 6.11 24.65
CA LYS A 267 -13.30 5.02 25.61
C LYS A 267 -12.01 4.23 25.84
N LEU A 268 -11.28 3.92 24.77
CA LEU A 268 -10.02 3.18 24.84
C LEU A 268 -8.90 4.02 25.50
N TRP A 269 -8.88 5.33 25.28
CA TRP A 269 -7.97 6.26 25.95
C TRP A 269 -8.21 6.31 27.46
N LEU A 270 -9.47 6.33 27.88
CA LEU A 270 -9.84 6.26 29.30
C LEU A 270 -9.50 4.89 29.90
N ASP A 271 -9.74 3.79 29.18
CA ASP A 271 -9.33 2.45 29.61
C ASP A 271 -7.81 2.35 29.81
N MET A 272 -7.02 2.88 28.86
CA MET A 272 -5.56 2.94 28.98
C MET A 272 -5.11 3.64 30.28
N LYS A 273 -5.67 4.82 30.57
CA LYS A 273 -5.38 5.56 31.80
C LYS A 273 -5.84 4.79 33.06
N LYS A 274 -7.03 4.17 33.02
CA LYS A 274 -7.58 3.39 34.14
C LYS A 274 -6.74 2.17 34.48
N ASN A 275 -6.15 1.50 33.49
CA ASN A 275 -5.27 0.35 33.71
C ASN A 275 -3.83 0.75 34.10
N GLY A 276 -3.57 2.03 34.42
CA GLY A 276 -2.25 2.51 34.83
C GLY A 276 -1.22 2.58 33.70
N VAL A 277 -1.63 2.43 32.44
CA VAL A 277 -0.72 2.51 31.30
C VAL A 277 -0.49 4.00 30.96
N SER A 278 0.69 4.51 31.32
CA SER A 278 1.04 5.92 31.14
C SER A 278 1.13 6.31 29.66
N PRO A 279 0.37 7.30 29.17
CA PRO A 279 0.47 7.77 27.80
C PRO A 279 1.84 8.35 27.46
N SER A 280 2.30 8.09 26.23
CA SER A 280 3.57 8.59 25.71
C SER A 280 3.35 9.71 24.67
N VAL A 281 4.45 10.32 24.21
CA VAL A 281 4.44 11.23 23.04
C VAL A 281 3.74 10.60 21.83
N VAL A 282 3.93 9.28 21.62
CA VAL A 282 3.27 8.56 20.50
C VAL A 282 1.77 8.49 20.73
N SER A 283 1.33 8.21 21.96
CA SER A 283 -0.08 8.08 22.31
C SER A 283 -0.84 9.41 22.13
N TYR A 284 -0.27 10.51 22.64
CA TYR A 284 -0.81 11.85 22.41
C TYR A 284 -0.77 12.23 20.92
N GLY A 285 0.35 11.99 20.24
CA GLY A 285 0.49 12.27 18.81
C GLY A 285 -0.57 11.57 17.97
N THR A 286 -0.85 10.29 18.24
CA THR A 286 -1.92 9.52 17.57
C THR A 286 -3.30 10.14 17.78
N LEU A 287 -3.65 10.53 19.01
CA LEU A 287 -4.93 11.21 19.28
C LEU A 287 -5.02 12.57 18.59
N ILE A 288 -3.97 13.38 18.70
CA ILE A 288 -3.88 14.70 18.08
C ILE A 288 -4.04 14.61 16.57
N GLU A 289 -3.34 13.69 15.91
CA GLU A 289 -3.50 13.39 14.48
C GLU A 289 -4.93 12.95 14.15
N GLY A 290 -5.53 12.09 14.98
CA GLY A 290 -6.93 11.68 14.85
C GLY A 290 -7.92 12.85 14.91
N TYR A 291 -7.76 13.76 15.87
CA TYR A 291 -8.59 14.96 15.96
C TYR A 291 -8.36 15.90 14.77
N CYS A 292 -7.12 16.07 14.34
CA CYS A 292 -6.74 16.88 13.17
C CYS A 292 -7.39 16.36 11.87
N THR A 293 -7.32 15.04 11.63
CA THR A 293 -7.94 14.41 10.44
C THR A 293 -9.47 14.46 10.45
N MET A 294 -10.09 14.62 11.64
CA MET A 294 -11.53 14.86 11.82
C MET A 294 -11.89 16.35 11.86
N ARG A 295 -10.97 17.25 11.49
CA ARG A 295 -11.15 18.71 11.46
C ARG A 295 -11.53 19.33 12.82
N ARG A 296 -11.09 18.71 13.91
CA ARG A 296 -11.28 19.19 15.30
C ARG A 296 -9.95 19.70 15.86
N VAL A 297 -9.36 20.69 15.18
CA VAL A 297 -8.01 21.18 15.47
C VAL A 297 -7.94 21.85 16.83
N GLU A 298 -9.02 22.47 17.28
CA GLU A 298 -9.14 23.11 18.59
C GLU A 298 -8.91 22.10 19.71
N ARG A 299 -9.58 20.94 19.64
CA ARG A 299 -9.39 19.85 20.62
C ARG A 299 -7.98 19.25 20.54
N ALA A 300 -7.40 19.21 19.34
CA ALA A 300 -6.02 18.76 19.16
C ALA A 300 -5.02 19.71 19.86
N MET A 301 -5.27 21.03 19.85
CA MET A 301 -4.45 21.99 20.59
C MET A 301 -4.62 21.86 22.11
N GLU A 302 -5.84 21.62 22.60
CA GLU A 302 -6.07 21.34 24.03
C GLU A 302 -5.28 20.12 24.51
N LEU A 303 -5.17 19.07 23.69
CA LEU A 303 -4.36 17.89 23.99
C LEU A 303 -2.86 18.20 24.03
N VAL A 304 -2.38 19.17 23.24
CA VAL A 304 -0.98 19.64 23.34
C VAL A 304 -0.74 20.30 24.69
N ASP A 305 -1.69 21.08 25.18
CA ASP A 305 -1.60 21.74 26.49
C ASP A 305 -1.70 20.71 27.64
N GLU A 306 -2.59 19.71 27.54
CA GLU A 306 -2.65 18.57 28.48
C GLU A 306 -1.30 17.83 28.52
N MET A 307 -0.75 17.50 27.34
CA MET A 307 0.54 16.81 27.19
C MET A 307 1.68 17.57 27.89
N LYS A 308 1.74 18.90 27.73
CA LYS A 308 2.71 19.75 28.43
C LYS A 308 2.45 19.81 29.94
N GLY A 309 1.19 19.88 30.36
CA GLY A 309 0.80 19.92 31.77
C GLY A 309 1.22 18.68 32.54
N VAL A 310 1.29 17.51 31.88
CA VAL A 310 1.81 16.27 32.46
C VAL A 310 3.33 16.09 32.25
N GLY A 311 4.03 17.13 31.82
CA GLY A 311 5.50 17.14 31.68
C GLY A 311 6.03 16.47 30.41
N ILE A 312 5.17 16.11 29.44
CA ILE A 312 5.60 15.47 28.19
C ILE A 312 5.81 16.56 27.13
N GLN A 313 7.03 16.67 26.59
CA GLN A 313 7.36 17.70 25.59
C GLN A 313 6.87 17.33 24.18
N PRO A 314 6.09 18.21 23.51
CA PRO A 314 5.67 17.99 22.12
C PRO A 314 6.85 18.06 21.15
N ASN A 315 6.86 17.17 20.16
CA ASN A 315 7.83 17.17 19.07
C ASN A 315 7.14 17.44 17.71
N LEU A 316 7.90 17.34 16.63
CA LEU A 316 7.38 17.54 15.27
C LEU A 316 6.23 16.57 14.92
N LYS A 317 6.20 15.35 15.48
CA LYS A 317 5.08 14.40 15.26
C LYS A 317 3.77 14.90 15.84
N VAL A 318 3.82 15.81 16.81
CA VAL A 318 2.64 16.44 17.43
C VAL A 318 2.23 17.71 16.68
N TYR A 319 3.19 18.56 16.32
CA TYR A 319 2.89 19.83 15.64
C TYR A 319 2.57 19.69 14.15
N ASN A 320 3.23 18.78 13.42
CA ASN A 320 3.02 18.64 11.97
C ASN A 320 1.57 18.26 11.60
N PRO A 321 0.88 17.34 12.29
CA PRO A 321 -0.54 17.06 12.02
C PRO A 321 -1.44 18.29 12.18
N ILE A 322 -1.15 19.17 13.15
CA ILE A 322 -1.89 20.40 13.36
C ILE A 322 -1.64 21.40 12.22
N ILE A 323 -0.38 21.55 11.81
CA ILE A 323 0.00 22.41 10.67
C ILE A 323 -0.66 21.90 9.38
N ASP A 324 -0.64 20.58 9.12
CA ASP A 324 -1.32 19.98 7.97
C ASP A 324 -2.83 20.24 8.00
N ALA A 325 -3.49 20.01 9.13
CA ALA A 325 -4.93 20.21 9.25
C ALA A 325 -5.35 21.68 9.10
N LEU A 326 -4.57 22.62 9.63
CA LEU A 326 -4.80 24.06 9.43
C LEU A 326 -4.60 24.45 7.97
N GLY A 327 -3.54 23.94 7.32
CA GLY A 327 -3.29 24.14 5.89
C GLY A 327 -4.41 23.59 5.00
N GLU A 328 -4.88 22.38 5.31
CA GLU A 328 -6.02 21.73 4.65
C GLU A 328 -7.34 22.48 4.82
N ALA A 329 -7.53 23.13 5.98
CA ALA A 329 -8.67 23.99 6.25
C ALA A 329 -8.56 25.39 5.60
N GLY A 330 -7.46 25.69 4.89
CA GLY A 330 -7.19 27.02 4.32
C GLY A 330 -6.83 28.09 5.37
N ARG A 331 -6.64 27.70 6.64
CA ARG A 331 -6.24 28.56 7.75
C ARG A 331 -4.72 28.77 7.75
N LEU A 332 -4.18 29.23 6.60
CA LEU A 332 -2.74 29.31 6.35
C LEU A 332 -2.00 30.25 7.33
N LYS A 333 -2.68 31.29 7.81
CA LYS A 333 -2.12 32.18 8.85
C LYS A 333 -1.86 31.42 10.16
N ASP A 334 -2.83 30.63 10.61
CA ASP A 334 -2.71 29.82 11.83
C ASP A 334 -1.63 28.72 11.64
N ALA A 335 -1.56 28.12 10.45
CA ALA A 335 -0.51 27.15 10.13
C ALA A 335 0.90 27.75 10.23
N LEU A 336 1.10 28.99 9.76
CA LEU A 336 2.37 29.72 9.91
C LEU A 336 2.67 30.10 11.36
N VAL A 337 1.65 30.44 12.15
CA VAL A 337 1.81 30.66 13.60
C VAL A 337 2.30 29.38 14.29
N MET A 338 1.73 28.23 13.94
CA MET A 338 2.16 26.94 14.48
C MET A 338 3.59 26.58 14.04
N MET A 339 3.98 26.89 12.80
CA MET A 339 5.38 26.77 12.36
C MET A 339 6.31 27.71 13.16
N GLY A 340 5.85 28.92 13.50
CA GLY A 340 6.56 29.83 14.40
C GLY A 340 6.76 29.24 15.80
N ARG A 341 5.76 28.52 16.32
CA ARG A 341 5.88 27.79 17.61
C ARG A 341 6.90 26.65 17.54
N VAL A 342 6.96 25.92 16.42
CA VAL A 342 7.99 24.88 16.19
C VAL A 342 9.38 25.49 16.34
N LEU A 343 9.63 26.63 15.68
CA LEU A 343 10.91 27.34 15.78
C LEU A 343 11.19 27.86 17.20
N PHE A 344 10.17 28.38 17.89
CA PHE A 344 10.31 28.87 19.27
C PHE A 344 10.68 27.76 20.25
N CYS A 345 10.19 26.53 20.02
CA CYS A 345 10.56 25.35 20.80
C CYS A 345 11.91 24.75 20.38
N GLU A 346 12.75 25.51 19.64
CA GLU A 346 14.05 25.07 19.11
C GLU A 346 13.98 23.80 18.24
N LEU A 347 12.80 23.48 17.72
CA LEU A 347 12.62 22.41 16.76
C LEU A 347 12.88 22.96 15.36
N SER A 348 13.67 22.23 14.57
CA SER A 348 13.88 22.57 13.16
C SER A 348 12.70 22.05 12.32
N PRO A 349 11.98 22.90 11.57
CA PRO A 349 10.95 22.45 10.63
C PRO A 349 11.54 21.45 9.64
N ASP A 350 10.86 20.31 9.47
CA ASP A 350 11.32 19.25 8.59
C ASP A 350 10.59 19.29 7.23
N ILE A 351 10.96 18.35 6.36
CA ILE A 351 10.34 18.19 5.04
C ILE A 351 8.81 18.05 5.16
N SER A 352 8.30 17.40 6.22
CA SER A 352 6.87 17.22 6.45
C SER A 352 6.19 18.55 6.77
N THR A 353 6.80 19.39 7.63
CA THR A 353 6.31 20.75 7.93
C THR A 353 6.16 21.60 6.67
N TYR A 354 7.20 21.64 5.82
CA TYR A 354 7.15 22.41 4.57
C TYR A 354 6.14 21.83 3.58
N ASN A 355 6.09 20.50 3.44
CA ASN A 355 5.16 19.82 2.55
C ASN A 355 3.70 20.12 2.90
N SER A 356 3.35 20.13 4.19
CA SER A 356 2.01 20.50 4.65
C SER A 356 1.63 21.94 4.28
N LEU A 357 2.57 22.88 4.38
CA LEU A 357 2.34 24.26 3.95
C LEU A 357 2.21 24.37 2.43
N VAL A 358 3.12 23.78 1.65
CA VAL A 358 3.05 23.75 0.17
C VAL A 358 1.71 23.18 -0.30
N LYS A 359 1.31 22.04 0.26
CA LYS A 359 0.02 21.38 0.02
C LYS A 359 -1.16 22.31 0.31
N GLY A 360 -1.15 22.98 1.47
CA GLY A 360 -2.17 23.96 1.86
C GLY A 360 -2.29 25.12 0.86
N TYR A 361 -1.18 25.78 0.53
CA TYR A 361 -1.14 26.88 -0.44
C TYR A 361 -1.61 26.44 -1.84
N CYS A 362 -1.16 25.28 -2.34
CA CYS A 362 -1.65 24.72 -3.60
C CYS A 362 -3.16 24.46 -3.58
N LYS A 363 -3.71 23.94 -2.48
CA LYS A 363 -5.16 23.72 -2.33
C LYS A 363 -5.96 25.02 -2.29
N SER A 364 -5.43 26.05 -1.65
CA SER A 364 -6.00 27.41 -1.61
C SER A 364 -5.82 28.20 -2.92
N LYS A 365 -5.28 27.57 -3.97
CA LYS A 365 -4.96 28.17 -5.27
C LYS A 365 -3.92 29.28 -5.25
N ASP A 366 -3.17 29.42 -4.16
CA ASP A 366 -2.11 30.41 -4.04
C ASP A 366 -0.76 29.77 -4.38
N LEU A 367 -0.50 29.70 -5.69
CA LEU A 367 0.73 29.15 -6.23
C LEU A 367 1.95 30.02 -5.86
N ALA A 368 1.77 31.33 -5.71
CA ALA A 368 2.85 32.24 -5.33
C ALA A 368 3.32 31.95 -3.88
N GLY A 369 2.38 31.79 -2.95
CA GLY A 369 2.65 31.34 -1.59
C GLY A 369 3.31 29.96 -1.56
N ALA A 370 2.82 28.99 -2.34
CA ALA A 370 3.41 27.65 -2.43
C ALA A 370 4.89 27.71 -2.89
N SER A 371 5.19 28.48 -3.93
CA SER A 371 6.56 28.66 -4.41
C SER A 371 7.45 29.41 -3.44
N LYS A 372 6.89 30.31 -2.62
CA LYS A 372 7.63 30.98 -1.57
C LYS A 372 8.02 30.02 -0.45
N ILE A 373 7.11 29.15 -0.02
CA ILE A 373 7.42 28.08 0.96
C ILE A 373 8.48 27.13 0.38
N LEU A 374 8.39 26.77 -0.90
CA LEU A 374 9.41 25.95 -1.57
C LEU A 374 10.79 26.62 -1.57
N LYS A 375 10.87 27.92 -1.89
CA LYS A 375 12.13 28.69 -1.81
C LYS A 375 12.68 28.74 -0.39
N MET A 376 11.82 28.93 0.60
CA MET A 376 12.20 28.93 2.01
C MET A 376 12.75 27.58 2.46
N MET A 377 12.11 26.48 2.05
CA MET A 377 12.57 25.11 2.28
C MET A 377 14.01 24.92 1.78
N ILE A 378 14.29 25.31 0.53
CA ILE A 378 15.62 25.25 -0.08
C ILE A 378 16.62 26.13 0.67
N SER A 379 16.27 27.38 0.98
CA SER A 379 17.17 28.33 1.66
C SER A 379 17.60 27.89 3.05
N ARG A 380 16.80 27.04 3.70
CA ARG A 380 17.09 26.47 5.02
C ARG A 380 17.75 25.09 4.95
N GLY A 381 18.24 24.69 3.77
CA GLY A 381 18.94 23.43 3.55
C GLY A 381 18.04 22.20 3.50
N CYS A 382 16.70 22.36 3.46
CA CYS A 382 15.78 21.25 3.25
C CYS A 382 15.60 21.01 1.74
N ILE A 383 16.02 19.84 1.27
CA ILE A 383 15.95 19.49 -0.16
C ILE A 383 14.52 19.05 -0.50
N PRO A 384 13.84 19.70 -1.48
CA PRO A 384 12.52 19.27 -1.94
C PRO A 384 12.53 17.83 -2.44
N THR A 385 11.49 17.07 -2.12
CA THR A 385 11.35 15.67 -2.55
C THR A 385 10.33 15.55 -3.68
N THR A 386 10.25 14.38 -4.30
CA THR A 386 9.23 14.08 -5.32
C THR A 386 7.81 14.32 -4.78
N THR A 387 7.57 14.08 -3.48
CA THR A 387 6.29 14.41 -2.82
C THR A 387 5.99 15.91 -2.84
N THR A 388 7.00 16.77 -2.60
CA THR A 388 6.85 18.22 -2.64
C THR A 388 6.39 18.68 -4.04
N TYR A 389 7.04 18.20 -5.09
CA TYR A 389 6.68 18.51 -6.47
C TYR A 389 5.32 17.92 -6.89
N ASN A 390 4.97 16.74 -6.39
CA ASN A 390 3.67 16.11 -6.66
C ASN A 390 2.46 16.97 -6.20
N TYR A 391 2.62 17.87 -5.22
CA TYR A 391 1.57 18.85 -4.88
C TYR A 391 1.35 19.87 -5.99
N PHE A 392 2.42 20.31 -6.66
CA PHE A 392 2.32 21.21 -7.82
C PHE A 392 1.73 20.48 -9.03
N PHE A 393 2.15 19.23 -9.32
CA PHE A 393 1.55 18.44 -10.40
C PHE A 393 0.05 18.19 -10.19
N ARG A 394 -0.38 17.90 -8.96
CA ARG A 394 -1.81 17.77 -8.64
C ARG A 394 -2.56 19.09 -8.81
N TYR A 395 -1.93 20.21 -8.46
CA TYR A 395 -2.48 21.53 -8.75
C TYR A 395 -2.63 21.75 -10.26
N PHE A 396 -1.58 21.49 -11.05
CA PHE A 396 -1.64 21.66 -12.50
C PHE A 396 -2.66 20.74 -13.17
N LEU A 397 -2.79 19.49 -12.71
CA LEU A 397 -3.84 18.58 -13.16
C LEU A 397 -5.23 19.17 -12.89
N LYS A 398 -5.48 19.62 -11.66
CA LYS A 398 -6.80 20.17 -11.27
C LYS A 398 -7.18 21.43 -12.06
N PHE A 399 -6.19 22.22 -12.47
CA PHE A 399 -6.40 23.47 -13.21
C PHE A 399 -6.04 23.38 -14.71
N ARG A 400 -5.81 22.17 -15.23
CA ARG A 400 -5.50 21.90 -16.65
C ARG A 400 -4.33 22.73 -17.21
N LYS A 401 -3.28 22.90 -16.39
CA LYS A 401 -2.08 23.71 -16.68
C LYS A 401 -0.95 22.84 -17.27
N ILE A 402 -1.09 22.48 -18.54
CA ILE A 402 -0.17 21.54 -19.23
C ILE A 402 1.24 22.12 -19.33
N GLU A 403 1.37 23.38 -19.75
CA GLU A 403 2.67 24.00 -19.99
C GLU A 403 3.49 24.11 -18.70
N GLU A 404 2.88 24.56 -17.61
CA GLU A 404 3.55 24.66 -16.31
C GLU A 404 3.92 23.26 -15.76
N ALA A 405 3.09 22.25 -15.99
CA ALA A 405 3.39 20.87 -15.61
C ALA A 405 4.61 20.34 -16.38
N MET A 406 4.65 20.49 -17.71
CA MET A 406 5.78 20.01 -18.51
C MET A 406 7.06 20.80 -18.22
N ASN A 407 6.96 22.11 -17.98
CA ASN A 407 8.10 22.92 -17.56
C ASN A 407 8.69 22.46 -16.21
N LEU A 408 7.83 22.13 -15.23
CA LEU A 408 8.28 21.58 -13.96
C LEU A 408 8.89 20.19 -14.13
N TYR A 409 8.28 19.33 -14.95
CA TYR A 409 8.78 17.99 -15.27
C TYR A 409 10.21 18.03 -15.84
N THR A 410 10.44 18.86 -16.86
CA THR A 410 11.77 19.03 -17.47
C THR A 410 12.80 19.52 -16.45
N LYS A 411 12.42 20.44 -15.56
CA LYS A 411 13.33 20.95 -14.52
C LYS A 411 13.70 19.91 -13.49
N ILE A 412 12.76 19.06 -13.07
CA ILE A 412 13.02 17.95 -12.14
C ILE A 412 14.08 17.03 -12.76
N ILE A 413 13.94 16.66 -14.03
CA ILE A 413 14.92 15.83 -14.75
C ILE A 413 16.28 16.53 -14.85
N GLN A 414 16.31 17.80 -15.27
CA GLN A 414 17.54 18.59 -15.40
C GLN A 414 18.29 18.75 -14.07
N SER A 415 17.56 18.79 -12.94
CA SER A 415 18.14 18.85 -11.60
C SER A 415 18.65 17.50 -11.07
N GLY A 416 18.61 16.43 -11.87
CA GLY A 416 19.05 15.10 -11.47
C GLY A 416 18.06 14.34 -10.59
N HIS A 417 16.85 14.87 -10.38
CA HIS A 417 15.79 14.16 -9.66
C HIS A 417 15.07 13.18 -10.58
N THR A 418 14.79 11.98 -10.07
CA THR A 418 14.03 10.95 -10.79
C THR A 418 12.53 11.09 -10.49
N PRO A 419 11.67 11.29 -11.51
CA PRO A 419 10.22 11.23 -11.31
C PRO A 419 9.80 9.86 -10.77
N ASP A 420 8.87 9.86 -9.82
CA ASP A 420 8.31 8.62 -9.26
C ASP A 420 7.09 8.14 -10.05
N ARG A 421 6.62 6.92 -9.75
CA ARG A 421 5.41 6.34 -10.35
C ARG A 421 4.21 7.28 -10.30
N LEU A 422 4.03 8.00 -9.18
CA LEU A 422 2.91 8.92 -9.00
C LEU A 422 3.02 10.14 -9.92
N THR A 423 4.24 10.66 -10.11
CA THR A 423 4.50 11.78 -11.04
C THR A 423 4.08 11.39 -12.45
N TYR A 424 4.50 10.21 -12.93
CA TYR A 424 4.11 9.68 -14.23
C TYR A 424 2.60 9.49 -14.36
N GLN A 425 1.95 8.89 -13.35
CA GLN A 425 0.49 8.71 -13.35
C GLN A 425 -0.28 10.04 -13.42
N VAL A 426 0.17 11.08 -12.70
CA VAL A 426 -0.48 12.40 -12.70
C VAL A 426 -0.29 13.10 -14.05
N LEU A 427 0.91 13.03 -14.63
CA LEU A 427 1.19 13.60 -15.96
C LEU A 427 0.43 12.88 -17.06
N LEU A 428 0.45 11.55 -17.07
CA LEU A 428 -0.34 10.75 -18.03
C LEU A 428 -1.82 11.08 -17.92
N LYS A 429 -2.35 11.20 -16.70
CA LYS A 429 -3.74 11.58 -16.48
C LYS A 429 -4.05 12.95 -17.09
N LEU A 430 -3.23 13.96 -16.81
CA LEU A 430 -3.38 15.32 -17.37
C LEU A 430 -3.33 15.30 -18.90
N LEU A 431 -2.34 14.64 -19.49
CA LEU A 431 -2.14 14.61 -20.94
C LEU A 431 -3.26 13.87 -21.67
N CYS A 432 -3.79 12.79 -21.07
CA CYS A 432 -4.94 12.07 -21.62
C CYS A 432 -6.25 12.86 -21.50
N GLU A 433 -6.47 13.58 -20.39
CA GLU A 433 -7.67 14.43 -20.21
C GLU A 433 -7.68 15.66 -21.12
N GLU A 434 -6.51 16.09 -21.59
CA GLU A 434 -6.28 17.21 -22.51
C GLU A 434 -5.94 16.76 -23.95
N GLU A 435 -6.08 15.46 -24.24
CA GLU A 435 -5.92 14.89 -25.58
C GLU A 435 -4.54 15.11 -26.24
N ARG A 436 -3.50 15.28 -25.43
CA ARG A 436 -2.11 15.44 -25.87
C ARG A 436 -1.45 14.08 -26.10
N LEU A 437 -1.89 13.39 -27.15
CA LEU A 437 -1.48 12.02 -27.47
C LEU A 437 0.04 11.82 -27.53
N ASP A 438 0.77 12.65 -28.27
CA ASP A 438 2.20 12.44 -28.49
C ASP A 438 2.99 12.50 -27.19
N LEU A 439 2.67 13.48 -26.35
CA LEU A 439 3.26 13.62 -25.02
C LEU A 439 2.85 12.46 -24.11
N ALA A 440 1.58 12.03 -24.14
CA ALA A 440 1.12 10.90 -23.33
C ALA A 440 1.86 9.60 -23.69
N VAL A 441 2.05 9.32 -24.97
CA VAL A 441 2.81 8.15 -25.45
C VAL A 441 4.29 8.27 -25.07
N GLN A 442 4.89 9.45 -25.18
CA GLN A 442 6.28 9.69 -24.79
C GLN A 442 6.49 9.44 -23.29
N VAL A 443 5.68 10.06 -22.43
CA VAL A 443 5.73 9.90 -20.98
C VAL A 443 5.46 8.43 -20.59
N SER A 444 4.54 7.75 -21.28
CA SER A 444 4.25 6.32 -21.06
C SER A 444 5.45 5.44 -21.41
N LYS A 445 6.14 5.70 -22.53
CA LYS A 445 7.33 4.93 -22.91
C LYS A 445 8.46 5.15 -21.92
N GLU A 446 8.69 6.40 -21.50
CA GLU A 446 9.71 6.71 -20.50
C GLU A 446 9.43 6.00 -19.16
N MET A 447 8.17 5.99 -18.72
CA MET A 447 7.73 5.27 -17.52
C MET A 447 8.12 3.78 -17.60
N MET A 448 7.90 3.13 -18.74
CA MET A 448 8.25 1.72 -18.96
C MET A 448 9.77 1.48 -19.02
N VAL A 449 10.53 2.35 -19.70
CA VAL A 449 12.00 2.24 -19.80
C VAL A 449 12.67 2.36 -18.43
N ARG A 450 12.10 3.19 -17.54
CA ARG A 450 12.58 3.32 -16.16
C ARG A 450 12.15 2.17 -15.23
N GLY A 451 11.49 1.14 -15.76
CA GLY A 451 11.10 -0.05 -15.01
C GLY A 451 9.81 0.11 -14.19
N TYR A 452 8.96 1.08 -14.53
CA TYR A 452 7.66 1.23 -13.90
C TYR A 452 6.55 0.67 -14.80
N ASP A 453 5.96 -0.45 -14.40
CA ASP A 453 4.80 -1.00 -15.11
C ASP A 453 3.55 -0.13 -14.91
N ARG A 454 2.81 0.06 -16.00
CA ARG A 454 1.53 0.77 -16.00
C ARG A 454 0.48 0.00 -15.20
N ASP A 455 -0.22 0.69 -14.33
CA ASP A 455 -1.36 0.10 -13.63
C ASP A 455 -2.59 -0.01 -14.55
N LEU A 456 -3.64 -0.64 -14.03
CA LEU A 456 -4.91 -0.81 -14.73
C LEU A 456 -5.51 0.54 -15.18
N ALA A 457 -5.42 1.58 -14.34
CA ALA A 457 -5.98 2.90 -14.63
C ALA A 457 -5.24 3.59 -15.79
N SER A 458 -3.91 3.64 -15.73
CA SER A 458 -3.08 4.28 -16.75
C SER A 458 -3.22 3.60 -18.11
N SER A 459 -3.20 2.26 -18.12
CA SER A 459 -3.38 1.48 -19.35
C SER A 459 -4.77 1.71 -19.96
N THR A 460 -5.82 1.70 -19.12
CA THR A 460 -7.20 2.00 -19.57
C THR A 460 -7.34 3.41 -20.16
N MET A 461 -6.70 4.41 -19.55
CA MET A 461 -6.73 5.79 -20.04
C MET A 461 -6.04 5.93 -21.41
N LEU A 462 -4.92 5.24 -21.62
CA LEU A 462 -4.23 5.23 -22.91
C LEU A 462 -5.05 4.54 -23.99
N VAL A 463 -5.69 3.40 -23.71
CA VAL A 463 -6.61 2.73 -24.65
C VAL A 463 -7.71 3.70 -25.09
N HIS A 464 -8.36 4.38 -24.14
CA HIS A 464 -9.42 5.33 -24.47
C HIS A 464 -8.93 6.52 -25.31
N LEU A 465 -7.75 7.08 -24.99
CA LEU A 465 -7.16 8.16 -25.78
C LEU A 465 -6.81 7.71 -27.19
N LEU A 466 -6.21 6.53 -27.36
CA LEU A 466 -5.85 5.96 -28.66
C LEU A 466 -7.10 5.69 -29.51
N CYS A 467 -8.17 5.15 -28.93
CA CYS A 467 -9.45 5.02 -29.64
C CYS A 467 -10.01 6.38 -30.07
N LYS A 468 -9.96 7.39 -29.19
CA LYS A 468 -10.44 8.74 -29.48
C LYS A 468 -9.66 9.39 -30.63
N MET A 469 -8.35 9.18 -30.68
CA MET A 469 -7.46 9.67 -31.73
C MET A 469 -7.39 8.74 -32.97
N HIS A 470 -8.27 7.75 -33.04
CA HIS A 470 -8.40 6.80 -34.17
C HIS A 470 -7.16 5.94 -34.45
N ARG A 471 -6.32 5.70 -33.43
CA ARG A 471 -5.17 4.78 -33.48
C ARG A 471 -5.55 3.41 -32.93
N PHE A 472 -6.42 2.71 -33.64
CA PHE A 472 -7.07 1.48 -33.16
C PHE A 472 -6.10 0.31 -33.01
N GLU A 473 -5.09 0.19 -33.87
CA GLU A 473 -4.06 -0.83 -33.79
C GLU A 473 -3.23 -0.69 -32.50
N ASP A 474 -2.87 0.54 -32.15
CA ASP A 474 -2.17 0.84 -30.90
C ASP A 474 -3.05 0.56 -29.68
N ALA A 475 -4.33 0.93 -29.75
CA ALA A 475 -5.29 0.64 -28.68
C ALA A 475 -5.46 -0.87 -28.46
N PHE A 476 -5.52 -1.65 -29.55
CA PHE A 476 -5.60 -3.10 -29.49
C PHE A 476 -4.35 -3.73 -28.88
N ARG A 477 -3.15 -3.30 -29.31
CA ARG A 477 -1.88 -3.76 -28.72
C ARG A 477 -1.83 -3.49 -27.22
N GLU A 478 -2.27 -2.30 -26.80
CA GLU A 478 -2.30 -1.94 -25.39
C GLU A 478 -3.26 -2.82 -24.59
N PHE A 479 -4.44 -3.12 -25.14
CA PHE A 479 -5.43 -3.98 -24.49
C PHE A 479 -4.91 -5.43 -24.34
N GLU A 480 -4.21 -5.94 -25.34
CA GLU A 480 -3.61 -7.28 -25.32
C GLU A 480 -2.46 -7.36 -24.29
N ASP A 481 -1.59 -6.34 -24.24
CA ASP A 481 -0.52 -6.19 -23.25
C ASP A 481 -1.07 -6.18 -21.81
N MET A 482 -2.19 -5.50 -21.56
CA MET A 482 -2.82 -5.50 -20.23
C MET A 482 -3.12 -6.92 -19.74
N ILE A 483 -3.65 -7.78 -20.60
CA ILE A 483 -4.08 -9.14 -20.24
C ILE A 483 -2.88 -10.06 -20.04
N GLN A 484 -1.86 -9.93 -20.88
CA GLN A 484 -0.60 -10.69 -20.74
C GLN A 484 0.09 -10.39 -19.41
N ARG A 485 0.07 -9.12 -18.99
CA ARG A 485 0.56 -8.69 -17.66
C ARG A 485 -0.34 -9.13 -16.50
N GLY A 486 -1.41 -9.89 -16.76
CA GLY A 486 -2.34 -10.36 -15.74
C GLY A 486 -3.27 -9.28 -15.18
N LEU A 487 -3.38 -8.12 -15.85
CA LEU A 487 -4.36 -7.10 -15.52
C LEU A 487 -5.68 -7.44 -16.21
N ALA A 488 -6.77 -7.60 -15.45
CA ALA A 488 -8.10 -7.79 -16.02
C ALA A 488 -8.65 -6.44 -16.52
N PRO A 489 -8.83 -6.24 -17.83
CA PRO A 489 -9.39 -5.00 -18.36
C PRO A 489 -10.85 -4.84 -17.91
N GLN A 490 -11.30 -3.59 -17.80
CA GLN A 490 -12.69 -3.32 -17.45
C GLN A 490 -13.61 -3.64 -18.63
N TYR A 491 -14.78 -4.20 -18.33
CA TYR A 491 -15.78 -4.54 -19.35
C TYR A 491 -16.21 -3.33 -20.19
N LEU A 492 -16.28 -2.14 -19.59
CA LEU A 492 -16.63 -0.91 -20.31
C LEU A 492 -15.57 -0.53 -21.35
N THR A 493 -14.29 -0.68 -21.03
CA THR A 493 -13.17 -0.44 -21.97
C THR A 493 -13.28 -1.39 -23.16
N PHE A 494 -13.52 -2.68 -22.88
CA PHE A 494 -13.77 -3.69 -23.92
C PHE A 494 -14.97 -3.31 -24.80
N GLN A 495 -16.11 -2.98 -24.20
CA GLN A 495 -17.33 -2.67 -24.94
C GLN A 495 -17.14 -1.47 -25.86
N ARG A 496 -16.58 -0.37 -25.34
CA ARG A 496 -16.30 0.84 -26.14
C ARG A 496 -15.39 0.55 -27.33
N MET A 497 -14.32 -0.19 -27.11
CA MET A 497 -13.37 -0.54 -28.16
C MET A 497 -14.00 -1.47 -29.20
N ASN A 498 -14.79 -2.47 -28.76
CA ASN A 498 -15.49 -3.39 -29.65
C ASN A 498 -16.53 -2.67 -30.52
N ASP A 499 -17.32 -1.78 -29.92
CA ASP A 499 -18.34 -1.01 -30.63
C ASP A 499 -17.70 -0.10 -31.68
N GLU A 500 -16.60 0.57 -31.35
CA GLU A 500 -15.89 1.45 -32.28
C GLU A 500 -15.21 0.67 -33.42
N LEU A 501 -14.57 -0.47 -33.13
CA LEU A 501 -13.99 -1.35 -34.15
C LEU A 501 -15.06 -1.88 -35.12
N LYS A 502 -16.24 -2.27 -34.60
CA LYS A 502 -17.38 -2.72 -35.43
C LYS A 502 -17.92 -1.61 -36.31
N LYS A 503 -18.12 -0.40 -35.77
CA LYS A 503 -18.57 0.78 -36.54
C LYS A 503 -17.65 1.07 -37.74
N ARG A 504 -16.35 0.82 -37.59
CA ARG A 504 -15.33 1.08 -38.61
C ARG A 504 -15.10 -0.09 -39.57
N GLY A 505 -15.85 -1.19 -39.44
CA GLY A 505 -15.69 -2.37 -40.28
C GLY A 505 -14.44 -3.22 -39.95
N MET A 506 -13.75 -2.97 -38.84
CA MET A 506 -12.59 -3.74 -38.37
C MET A 506 -13.01 -5.06 -37.69
N THR A 507 -13.83 -5.86 -38.39
CA THR A 507 -14.50 -7.06 -37.86
C THR A 507 -13.53 -8.14 -37.38
N LYS A 508 -12.36 -8.27 -38.02
CA LYS A 508 -11.30 -9.20 -37.59
C LYS A 508 -10.76 -8.86 -36.20
N MET A 509 -10.45 -7.60 -35.95
CA MET A 509 -9.96 -7.15 -34.63
C MET A 509 -11.04 -7.22 -33.57
N ALA A 510 -12.28 -6.85 -33.92
CA ALA A 510 -13.43 -6.99 -33.01
C ALA A 510 -13.68 -8.45 -32.61
N SER A 511 -13.57 -9.39 -33.56
CA SER A 511 -13.66 -10.83 -33.30
C SER A 511 -12.55 -11.31 -32.36
N LYS A 512 -11.28 -10.93 -32.65
CA LYS A 512 -10.13 -11.28 -31.79
C LYS A 512 -10.31 -10.73 -30.37
N LEU A 513 -10.79 -9.48 -30.24
CA LEU A 513 -11.06 -8.85 -28.95
C LEU A 513 -12.12 -9.63 -28.14
N CYS A 514 -13.20 -10.05 -28.79
CA CYS A 514 -14.25 -10.89 -28.16
C CYS A 514 -13.70 -12.24 -27.68
N GLY A 515 -12.86 -12.90 -28.51
CA GLY A 515 -12.21 -14.16 -28.15
C GLY A 515 -11.34 -14.01 -26.89
N ILE A 516 -10.51 -12.96 -26.86
CA ILE A 516 -9.66 -12.64 -25.71
C ILE A 516 -10.52 -12.41 -24.46
N MET A 517 -11.56 -11.58 -24.53
CA MET A 517 -12.40 -11.27 -23.36
C MET A 517 -13.19 -12.48 -22.84
N SER A 518 -13.59 -13.40 -23.73
CA SER A 518 -14.30 -14.63 -23.35
C SER A 518 -13.46 -15.60 -22.50
N SER A 519 -12.12 -15.53 -22.62
CA SER A 519 -11.20 -16.34 -21.82
C SER A 519 -11.03 -15.85 -20.37
N ILE A 520 -11.46 -14.61 -20.07
CA ILE A 520 -11.28 -13.97 -18.76
C ILE A 520 -12.49 -14.26 -17.85
N HIS A 521 -12.32 -15.16 -16.89
CA HIS A 521 -13.36 -15.51 -15.92
C HIS A 521 -13.40 -14.48 -14.77
N SER A 522 -14.39 -13.57 -14.84
CA SER A 522 -14.88 -12.61 -13.82
C SER A 522 -14.28 -11.18 -13.75
N SER A 523 -15.09 -10.19 -14.13
CA SER A 523 -15.72 -9.21 -13.22
C SER A 523 -16.51 -8.16 -14.02
N LYS A 524 -17.84 -8.20 -13.95
CA LYS A 524 -18.75 -7.19 -14.52
C LYS A 524 -18.90 -5.94 -13.62
N LYS A 525 -18.07 -5.76 -12.58
CA LYS A 525 -18.20 -4.65 -11.61
C LYS A 525 -17.32 -3.45 -11.98
N LEU A 526 -17.98 -2.29 -12.02
CA LEU A 526 -17.43 -0.96 -12.31
C LEU A 526 -16.41 -0.50 -11.25
N PRO A 527 -15.35 0.22 -11.63
CA PRO A 527 -14.59 1.07 -10.72
C PRO A 527 -15.34 2.38 -10.44
N SER A 528 -15.19 2.86 -9.21
CA SER A 528 -15.84 4.03 -8.60
C SER A 528 -15.40 5.39 -9.16
N THR A 529 -14.98 5.51 -10.42
CA THR A 529 -14.47 6.78 -10.96
C THR A 529 -15.56 7.72 -11.49
N TYR A 530 -16.84 7.32 -11.47
CA TYR A 530 -17.96 8.11 -12.01
C TYR A 530 -19.28 8.05 -11.21
N GLY A 531 -19.29 7.65 -9.93
CA GLY A 531 -20.49 7.66 -9.09
C GLY A 531 -20.39 8.70 -7.97
N GLY A 532 -21.35 9.63 -7.92
CA GLY A 532 -21.60 10.45 -6.73
C GLY A 532 -22.00 9.58 -5.53
N ASP A 533 -21.76 10.10 -4.33
CA ASP A 533 -22.14 9.49 -3.06
C ASP A 533 -23.59 8.98 -3.11
N GLU A 534 -23.77 7.67 -2.94
CA GLU A 534 -24.62 7.03 -1.92
C GLU A 534 -24.65 5.50 -2.16
N ASP A 535 -24.62 4.75 -1.06
CA ASP A 535 -24.79 3.30 -0.96
C ASP A 535 -23.69 2.34 -1.48
N SER A 536 -22.59 2.27 -0.73
CA SER A 536 -21.61 1.17 -0.83
C SER A 536 -21.67 0.12 0.30
N SER A 537 -22.73 0.09 1.13
CA SER A 537 -22.79 -0.77 2.32
C SER A 537 -23.44 -2.14 2.11
N GLN A 538 -24.20 -2.37 1.03
CA GLN A 538 -24.99 -3.61 0.88
C GLN A 538 -24.35 -4.69 -0.03
N ALA A 539 -23.40 -4.34 -0.91
CA ALA A 539 -22.94 -5.24 -1.99
C ALA A 539 -21.67 -6.08 -1.69
N ARG A 540 -21.22 -6.12 -0.43
CA ARG A 540 -20.06 -6.91 0.04
C ARG A 540 -20.41 -8.30 0.62
N ARG A 541 -21.68 -8.71 0.60
CA ARG A 541 -22.14 -9.90 1.34
C ARG A 541 -22.38 -11.19 0.55
N THR A 542 -22.09 -11.24 -0.75
CA THR A 542 -22.28 -12.47 -1.51
C THR A 542 -21.08 -12.75 -2.40
N SER A 543 -20.65 -14.02 -2.38
CA SER A 543 -19.52 -14.64 -3.11
C SER A 543 -18.21 -14.86 -2.32
N ILE A 544 -18.24 -15.66 -1.25
CA ILE A 544 -17.10 -16.52 -0.84
C ILE A 544 -17.61 -17.85 -0.21
N ARG A 545 -17.60 -18.93 -0.99
CA ARG A 545 -17.54 -20.37 -0.62
C ARG A 545 -16.85 -21.01 -1.84
N GLN A 546 -15.73 -21.70 -1.75
CA GLN A 546 -15.43 -22.89 -0.96
C GLN A 546 -13.93 -22.97 -0.61
N LEU A 547 -13.63 -23.74 0.46
CA LEU A 547 -12.39 -23.86 1.26
C LEU A 547 -12.04 -22.62 2.11
N PRO A 548 -12.54 -22.64 3.36
CA PRO A 548 -11.71 -23.09 4.49
C PRO A 548 -12.51 -23.97 5.47
N ASP A 549 -13.07 -25.09 5.03
CA ASP A 549 -13.95 -25.91 5.89
C ASP A 549 -13.18 -26.69 6.98
N MET A 550 -11.89 -26.96 6.77
CA MET A 550 -10.99 -27.56 7.79
C MET A 550 -10.69 -26.62 8.96
N LEU A 551 -10.44 -25.34 8.68
CA LEU A 551 -10.20 -24.32 9.71
C LEU A 551 -11.51 -23.77 10.28
N LYS A 552 -12.62 -23.79 9.52
CA LYS A 552 -13.93 -23.30 9.97
C LYS A 552 -14.62 -24.17 11.01
N THR A 553 -14.30 -25.46 11.08
CA THR A 553 -15.00 -26.43 11.92
C THR A 553 -14.23 -26.84 13.18
N CYS A 554 -12.96 -26.46 13.31
CA CYS A 554 -12.13 -26.84 14.45
C CYS A 554 -12.17 -25.77 15.55
N ASN A 555 -12.79 -26.10 16.68
CA ASN A 555 -12.93 -25.20 17.84
C ASN A 555 -11.81 -25.38 18.89
N ASP A 556 -10.93 -26.38 18.75
CA ASP A 556 -9.84 -26.67 19.69
C ASP A 556 -8.50 -26.94 18.95
N PRO A 557 -7.45 -26.14 19.17
CA PRO A 557 -6.12 -26.32 18.56
C PRO A 557 -5.46 -27.68 18.86
N ARG A 558 -5.84 -28.38 19.94
CA ARG A 558 -5.26 -29.68 20.34
C ARG A 558 -5.78 -30.87 19.53
N GLU A 559 -6.94 -30.73 18.89
CA GLU A 559 -7.51 -31.79 18.03
C GLU A 559 -6.81 -31.89 16.67
N LEU A 560 -6.15 -30.82 16.20
CA LEU A 560 -5.32 -30.84 14.99
C LEU A 560 -4.05 -31.71 15.14
N VAL A 561 -3.58 -31.90 16.37
CA VAL A 561 -2.40 -32.73 16.67
C VAL A 561 -2.78 -34.22 16.75
N LYS A 562 -4.02 -34.55 17.13
CA LYS A 562 -4.49 -35.95 17.23
C LYS A 562 -4.81 -36.58 15.88
N HIS A 563 -5.17 -35.78 14.87
CA HIS A 563 -5.37 -36.28 13.51
C HIS A 563 -4.06 -36.61 12.75
N ARG A 564 -2.91 -36.46 13.42
CA ARG A 564 -1.58 -36.71 12.86
C ARG A 564 -1.20 -38.20 12.75
N PHE A 565 -2.04 -39.12 13.24
CA PHE A 565 -1.76 -40.56 13.21
C PHE A 565 -2.94 -41.40 12.73
N LEU A 566 -3.43 -41.18 11.51
CA LEU A 566 -4.21 -42.19 10.79
C LEU A 566 -3.86 -42.12 9.30
N SER A 567 -2.80 -42.82 8.92
CA SER A 567 -2.53 -43.23 7.55
C SER A 567 -3.47 -44.37 7.20
N GLU A 568 -4.43 -44.13 6.30
CA GLU A 568 -5.02 -45.17 5.42
C GLU A 568 -6.00 -44.54 4.43
N ASN A 569 -5.89 -44.96 3.17
CA ASN A 569 -6.50 -44.42 1.95
C ASN A 569 -7.98 -44.02 2.08
N ALA A 570 -8.32 -42.84 1.55
CA ALA A 570 -9.65 -42.23 1.58
C ALA A 570 -10.78 -43.12 1.01
N VAL A 571 -10.44 -44.06 0.13
CA VAL A 571 -11.39 -45.01 -0.47
C VAL A 571 -11.79 -46.12 0.53
N SER A 572 -10.87 -46.57 1.38
CA SER A 572 -11.14 -47.60 2.39
C SER A 572 -12.03 -47.06 3.52
N ARG A 573 -11.83 -45.79 3.93
CA ARG A 573 -12.70 -45.10 4.91
C ARG A 573 -14.11 -44.89 4.38
N ALA A 574 -14.27 -44.53 3.12
CA ALA A 574 -15.60 -44.39 2.51
C ALA A 574 -16.35 -45.74 2.50
N GLY A 575 -15.65 -46.84 2.20
CA GLY A 575 -16.21 -48.20 2.23
C GLY A 575 -16.65 -48.64 3.63
N GLN A 576 -15.82 -48.43 4.66
CA GLN A 576 -16.16 -48.77 6.05
C GLN A 576 -17.28 -47.89 6.62
N LEU A 577 -17.32 -46.59 6.27
CA LEU A 577 -18.41 -45.71 6.70
C LEU A 577 -19.76 -46.14 6.12
N ILE A 578 -19.78 -46.59 4.87
CA ILE A 578 -20.98 -47.11 4.21
C ILE A 578 -21.47 -48.40 4.88
N GLU A 579 -20.58 -49.32 5.26
CA GLU A 579 -20.96 -50.54 5.99
C GLU A 579 -21.44 -50.25 7.42
N ILE A 580 -20.83 -49.29 8.12
CA ILE A 580 -21.29 -48.87 9.45
C ILE A 580 -22.68 -48.20 9.38
N ILE A 581 -22.94 -47.40 8.34
CA ILE A 581 -24.24 -46.76 8.10
C ILE A 581 -25.30 -47.82 7.74
N LYS A 582 -24.98 -48.80 6.90
CA LYS A 582 -25.90 -49.92 6.57
C LYS A 582 -26.22 -50.79 7.79
N LYS A 583 -25.23 -51.04 8.65
CA LYS A 583 -25.41 -51.85 9.86
C LYS A 583 -26.30 -51.11 10.88
N ARG A 584 -26.06 -49.81 11.10
CA ARG A 584 -26.92 -48.97 11.95
C ARG A 584 -28.35 -48.82 11.39
N ALA A 585 -28.51 -48.74 10.06
CA ALA A 585 -29.83 -48.67 9.43
C ALA A 585 -30.65 -49.96 9.64
N LYS A 586 -30.00 -51.14 9.61
CA LYS A 586 -30.64 -52.43 9.94
C LYS A 586 -30.98 -52.56 11.43
N GLU A 587 -30.11 -52.06 12.32
CA GLU A 587 -30.37 -52.05 13.77
C GLU A 587 -31.52 -51.12 14.15
N THR A 588 -31.71 -50.00 13.42
CA THR A 588 -32.87 -49.10 13.63
C THR A 588 -34.19 -49.62 13.05
N SER A 589 -34.19 -50.57 12.10
CA SER A 589 -35.43 -51.17 11.57
C SER A 589 -35.86 -52.45 12.30
N MET A 590 -35.03 -52.99 13.20
CA MET A 590 -35.39 -54.11 14.07
C MET A 590 -35.87 -53.68 15.46
N ASN A 591 -35.72 -52.39 15.79
CA ASN A 591 -36.17 -51.79 17.06
C ASN A 591 -37.33 -50.78 16.87
N SER A 592 -38.09 -50.90 15.78
CA SER A 592 -39.34 -50.16 15.54
C SER A 592 -40.53 -51.11 15.45
#